data_AF-A0A2V9DN65-F1
#
_entry.id   AF-A0A2V9DN65-F1
#
_cell.length_a   1.000
_cell.length_b   1.000
_cell.length_c   1.000
_cell.angle_alpha   90.00
_cell.angle_beta   90.00
_cell.angle_gamma   90.00
#
_symmetry.space_group_name_H-M   'P 1'
#
loop_
_entity.id
_entity.type
_entity.pdbx_description
1 polymer ?
#
loop_
_entity_poly.entity_id
_entity_poly.type
_entity_poly.pdbx_seq_one_letter_code
_entity_poly.pdbx_strand_id
1 'polypeptide(L)'
;MLVMIFLVGCETTKIGDINRDPGRYAGKDVTISGQATESFGVLNEGAFEVDDGTGRIWVLSEGFGVPGKGAHVTVTGRVQSGVTFAGRSFGTVLRQTQRHH
;
A
#
# COMPACT_ATOMS: atom_id res chain seq x y z
N MET A 1 -25.11 -9.07 -15.86
CA MET A 1 -24.03 -9.10 -14.84
C MET A 1 -22.90 -8.26 -15.40
N LEU A 2 -22.68 -7.07 -14.85
CA LEU A 2 -21.72 -6.09 -15.37
C LEU A 2 -20.29 -6.62 -15.19
N VAL A 3 -19.62 -6.96 -16.29
CA VAL A 3 -18.19 -7.30 -16.28
C VAL A 3 -17.42 -5.99 -16.27
N MET A 4 -16.96 -5.58 -15.09
CA MET A 4 -16.11 -4.42 -14.91
C MET A 4 -14.68 -4.82 -15.28
N ILE A 5 -14.26 -4.43 -16.48
CA ILE A 5 -12.90 -4.64 -16.97
C ILE A 5 -11.99 -3.67 -16.21
N PHE A 6 -11.29 -4.16 -15.18
CA PHE A 6 -10.21 -3.42 -14.53
C PHE A 6 -8.98 -3.46 -15.44
N LEU A 7 -8.85 -2.48 -16.33
CA LEU A 7 -7.52 -2.08 -16.83
C LEU A 7 -6.81 -1.33 -15.69
N VAL A 8 -6.14 -2.04 -14.80
CA VAL A 8 -5.13 -1.41 -13.93
C VAL A 8 -3.78 -1.73 -14.55
N GLY A 9 -3.22 -0.69 -15.17
CA GLY A 9 -1.97 -0.75 -15.92
C GLY A 9 -0.81 -1.23 -15.07
N CYS A 10 0.14 -1.87 -15.76
CA CYS A 10 1.44 -2.31 -15.27
C CYS A 10 2.38 -1.12 -14.93
N GLU A 11 1.85 0.01 -14.49
CA GLU A 11 2.60 1.24 -14.21
C GLU A 11 2.64 1.49 -12.71
N THR A 12 3.86 1.62 -12.19
CA THR A 12 4.09 1.90 -10.78
C THR A 12 3.82 3.38 -10.49
N THR A 13 2.98 3.66 -9.51
CA THR A 13 2.71 5.01 -9.00
C THR A 13 3.77 5.39 -7.96
N LYS A 14 4.33 6.59 -8.09
CA LYS A 14 5.26 7.14 -7.10
C LYS A 14 4.53 7.48 -5.81
N ILE A 15 5.08 7.05 -4.68
CA ILE A 15 4.53 7.29 -3.35
C ILE A 15 4.50 8.80 -3.05
N GLY A 16 5.51 9.55 -3.51
CA GLY A 16 5.54 11.00 -3.36
C GLY A 16 4.37 11.72 -4.04
N ASP A 17 3.84 11.16 -5.14
CA ASP A 17 2.67 11.73 -5.83
C ASP A 17 1.38 11.45 -5.05
N ILE A 18 1.25 10.25 -4.46
CA ILE A 18 0.15 9.90 -3.56
C ILE A 18 0.15 10.82 -2.34
N ASN A 19 1.31 11.04 -1.72
CA ASN A 19 1.44 11.89 -0.54
C ASN A 19 1.15 13.37 -0.84
N ARG A 20 1.50 13.84 -2.04
CA ARG A 20 1.26 15.24 -2.46
C ARG A 20 -0.21 15.53 -2.70
N ASP A 21 -0.96 14.58 -3.25
CA ASP A 21 -2.40 14.73 -3.52
C ASP A 21 -3.17 13.44 -3.18
N PRO A 22 -3.36 13.10 -1.90
CA PRO A 22 -4.03 11.86 -1.51
C PRO A 22 -5.47 11.77 -2.02
N GLY A 23 -6.15 12.92 -2.15
CA GLY A 23 -7.52 13.00 -2.64
C GLY A 23 -7.67 12.51 -4.08
N ARG A 24 -6.67 12.76 -4.93
CA ARG A 24 -6.63 12.23 -6.31
C ARG A 24 -6.56 10.72 -6.37
N TYR A 25 -5.96 10.06 -5.38
CA TYR A 25 -5.76 8.61 -5.35
C TYR A 25 -6.73 7.88 -4.44
N ALA A 26 -7.40 8.58 -3.52
CA ALA A 26 -8.35 8.00 -2.58
C ALA A 26 -9.38 7.11 -3.28
N GLY A 27 -9.51 5.87 -2.80
CA GLY A 27 -10.41 4.88 -3.38
C GLY A 27 -9.96 4.29 -4.72
N LYS A 28 -8.75 4.57 -5.21
CA LYS A 28 -8.18 3.91 -6.39
C LYS A 28 -7.25 2.78 -5.99
N ASP A 29 -7.24 1.73 -6.80
CA ASP A 29 -6.21 0.71 -6.74
C ASP A 29 -4.99 1.21 -7.50
N VAL A 30 -3.85 1.20 -6.84
CA VAL A 30 -2.55 1.62 -7.40
C VAL A 30 -1.50 0.57 -7.08
N THR A 31 -0.50 0.50 -7.94
CA THR A 31 0.68 -0.35 -7.74
C THR A 31 1.84 0.52 -7.33
N ILE A 32 2.49 0.23 -6.21
CA ILE A 32 3.73 0.89 -5.76
C ILE A 32 4.88 -0.13 -5.76
N SER A 33 6.11 0.34 -5.85
CA SER A 33 7.31 -0.50 -5.76
C SER A 33 8.38 0.22 -4.97
N GLY A 34 9.03 -0.48 -4.04
CA GLY A 34 10.01 0.13 -3.14
C GLY A 34 10.57 -0.86 -2.13
N GLN A 35 11.31 -0.35 -1.15
CA GLN A 35 11.89 -1.15 -0.08
C GLN A 35 11.02 -1.11 1.17
N ALA A 36 10.80 -2.27 1.79
CA ALA A 36 10.15 -2.37 3.08
C ALA A 36 11.08 -1.86 4.20
N THR A 37 10.78 -0.70 4.79
CA THR A 37 11.64 -0.05 5.79
C THR A 37 11.30 -0.46 7.22
N GLU A 38 10.01 -0.66 7.48
CA GLU A 38 9.47 -1.11 8.75
C GLU A 38 8.37 -2.14 8.53
N SER A 39 8.27 -3.12 9.41
CA SER A 39 7.28 -4.20 9.31
C SER A 39 6.81 -4.56 10.72
N PHE A 40 5.50 -4.63 10.92
CA PHE A 40 4.91 -5.19 12.14
C PHE A 40 3.70 -6.04 11.78
N GLY A 41 3.65 -7.25 12.35
CA GLY A 41 2.57 -8.20 12.15
C GLY A 41 2.02 -8.67 13.48
N VAL A 42 0.70 -8.81 13.56
CA VAL A 42 0.00 -9.48 14.65
C VAL A 42 -0.98 -10.46 14.03
N LEU A 43 -0.70 -11.77 14.16
CA LEU A 43 -1.51 -12.84 13.56
C LEU A 43 -1.60 -12.70 12.02
N ASN A 44 -2.81 -12.77 11.44
CA ASN A 44 -3.09 -12.67 10.00
C ASN A 44 -3.15 -11.22 9.48
N GLU A 45 -2.94 -10.23 10.35
CA GLU A 45 -2.92 -8.81 10.00
C GLU A 45 -1.52 -8.24 10.20
N GLY A 46 -1.13 -7.33 9.34
CA GLY A 46 0.13 -6.62 9.48
C GLY A 46 0.12 -5.30 8.76
N ALA A 47 1.11 -4.48 9.08
CA ALA A 47 1.43 -3.32 8.29
C ALA A 47 2.93 -3.21 8.10
N PHE A 48 3.32 -2.67 6.95
CA PHE A 48 4.70 -2.37 6.64
C PHE A 48 4.80 -1.05 5.91
N GLU A 49 5.89 -0.34 6.13
CA GLU A 49 6.19 0.90 5.43
C GLU A 49 7.02 0.58 4.19
N VAL A 50 6.63 1.15 3.05
CA VAL A 50 7.37 1.05 1.78
C VAL A 50 7.95 2.42 1.44
N ASP A 51 9.23 2.45 1.09
CA ASP A 51 9.95 3.62 0.60
C ASP A 51 10.39 3.42 -0.87
N ASP A 52 9.95 4.29 -1.78
CA ASP A 52 10.31 4.26 -3.21
C ASP A 52 11.36 5.33 -3.58
N GLY A 53 11.93 6.02 -2.59
CA GLY A 53 12.85 7.14 -2.77
C GLY A 53 12.17 8.48 -3.06
N THR A 54 10.86 8.50 -3.34
CA THR A 54 10.06 9.72 -3.55
C THR A 54 9.13 10.01 -2.38
N GLY A 55 8.82 8.99 -1.58
CA GLY A 55 8.05 9.09 -0.36
C GLY A 55 7.92 7.75 0.34
N ARG A 56 7.28 7.77 1.50
CA ARG A 56 6.93 6.57 2.27
C ARG A 56 5.44 6.45 2.47
N ILE A 57 4.93 5.23 2.50
CA ILE A 57 3.53 4.94 2.78
C ILE A 57 3.40 3.65 3.58
N TRP A 58 2.46 3.65 4.51
CA TRP A 58 2.08 2.44 5.24
C TRP A 58 1.15 1.59 4.39
N VAL A 59 1.53 0.33 4.22
CA VAL A 59 0.72 -0.70 3.58
C VAL A 59 0.08 -1.55 4.67
N LEU A 60 -1.25 -1.65 4.65
CA LEU A 60 -1.99 -2.61 5.48
C LEU A 60 -2.14 -3.92 4.70
N SER A 61 -1.68 -5.01 5.29
CA SER A 61 -1.71 -6.35 4.73
C SER A 61 -2.53 -7.29 5.60
N GLU A 62 -3.68 -7.71 5.08
CA GLU A 62 -4.59 -8.66 5.74
C GLU A 62 -4.56 -9.96 4.94
N GLY A 63 -3.96 -11.02 5.51
CA GLY A 63 -3.87 -12.34 4.87
C GLY A 63 -2.82 -12.48 3.75
N PHE A 64 -2.06 -11.41 3.43
CA PHE A 64 -1.00 -11.46 2.41
C PHE A 64 0.41 -11.63 3.00
N GLY A 65 0.54 -11.59 4.33
CA GLY A 65 1.83 -11.62 5.02
C GLY A 65 2.54 -10.28 4.98
N VAL A 66 3.68 -10.20 5.67
CA VAL A 66 4.48 -8.96 5.77
C VAL A 66 5.88 -9.26 5.24
N PRO A 67 6.43 -8.43 4.33
CA PRO A 67 7.78 -8.64 3.84
C PRO A 67 8.84 -8.41 4.93
N GLY A 68 9.98 -9.08 4.76
CA GLY A 68 11.15 -8.85 5.62
C GLY A 68 11.69 -7.43 5.45
N LYS A 69 12.21 -6.84 6.53
CA LYS A 69 12.84 -5.52 6.47
C LYS A 69 14.00 -5.52 5.45
N GLY A 70 14.02 -4.51 4.58
CA GLY A 70 14.98 -4.37 3.49
C GLY A 70 14.61 -5.13 2.22
N ALA A 71 13.52 -5.92 2.21
CA ALA A 71 13.05 -6.54 0.99
C ALA A 71 12.52 -5.49 0.01
N HIS A 72 12.86 -5.64 -1.27
CA HIS A 72 12.21 -4.91 -2.33
C HIS A 72 10.88 -5.59 -2.67
N VAL A 73 9.80 -4.82 -2.73
CA VAL A 73 8.45 -5.34 -2.92
C VAL A 73 7.68 -4.51 -3.92
N THR A 74 6.84 -5.17 -4.70
CA THR A 74 5.80 -4.51 -5.49
C THR A 74 4.44 -4.83 -4.91
N VAL A 75 3.67 -3.80 -4.57
CA VAL A 75 2.40 -3.92 -3.85
C VAL A 75 1.30 -3.24 -4.64
N THR A 76 0.25 -3.99 -4.96
CA THR A 76 -1.02 -3.41 -5.42
C THR A 76 -1.98 -3.28 -4.25
N GLY A 77 -2.59 -2.11 -4.11
CA GLY A 77 -3.59 -1.90 -3.07
C GLY A 77 -4.43 -0.65 -3.29
N ARG A 78 -5.43 -0.49 -2.43
CA ARG A 78 -6.36 0.63 -2.47
C ARG A 78 -5.90 1.75 -1.56
N VAL A 79 -5.80 2.97 -2.08
CA VAL A 79 -5.44 4.14 -1.27
C VAL A 79 -6.61 4.52 -0.37
N GLN A 80 -6.34 4.63 0.93
CA GLN A 80 -7.29 5.06 1.96
C GLN A 80 -6.67 6.17 2.79
N SER A 81 -7.49 7.00 3.43
CA SER A 81 -7.02 8.07 4.31
C SER A 81 -7.81 8.11 5.60
N GLY A 82 -7.19 8.61 6.67
CA GLY A 82 -7.79 8.68 8.00
C GLY A 82 -8.03 7.31 8.63
N VAL A 83 -7.12 6.36 8.40
CA VAL A 83 -7.26 4.98 8.89
C VAL A 83 -6.54 4.83 10.22
N THR A 84 -7.19 4.20 11.19
CA THR A 84 -6.54 3.79 12.45
C THR A 84 -6.22 2.31 12.37
N PHE A 85 -4.95 1.94 12.56
CA PHE A 85 -4.48 0.56 12.58
C PHE A 85 -3.59 0.32 13.81
N ALA A 86 -3.82 -0.77 14.53
CA ALA A 86 -3.11 -1.14 15.77
C ALA A 86 -3.02 0.01 16.82
N GLY A 87 -4.09 0.81 16.94
CA GLY A 87 -4.15 1.94 17.88
C GLY A 87 -3.38 3.19 17.43
N ARG A 88 -2.85 3.21 16.20
CA ARG A 88 -2.17 4.38 15.60
C ARG A 88 -3.00 4.92 14.44
N SER A 89 -3.14 6.24 14.35
CA SER A 89 -3.81 6.89 13.22
C SER A 89 -2.82 7.23 12.11
N PHE A 90 -3.17 6.85 10.89
CA PHE A 90 -2.39 7.08 9.68
C PHE A 90 -3.15 8.02 8.75
N GLY A 91 -2.43 9.01 8.23
CA GLY A 91 -2.98 10.00 7.30
C GLY A 91 -3.44 9.36 6.00
N THR A 92 -2.51 8.71 5.28
CA THR A 92 -2.76 7.99 4.03
C THR A 92 -2.09 6.62 4.10
N VAL A 93 -2.83 5.58 3.71
CA VAL A 93 -2.36 4.19 3.70
C VAL A 93 -2.74 3.52 2.40
N LEU A 94 -2.04 2.42 2.08
CA LEU A 94 -2.38 1.53 0.99
C LEU A 94 -2.91 0.21 1.57
N ARG A 95 -4.17 -0.14 1.34
CA ARG A 95 -4.70 -1.45 1.73
C ARG A 95 -4.41 -2.46 0.64
N GLN A 96 -3.54 -3.42 0.91
CA GLN A 96 -3.12 -4.43 -0.05
C GLN A 96 -4.32 -5.23 -0.58
N THR A 97 -4.42 -5.39 -1.90
CA THR A 97 -5.50 -6.14 -2.57
C THR A 97 -5.00 -7.40 -3.28
N GLN A 98 -3.69 -7.49 -3.52
CA GLN A 98 -3.03 -8.62 -4.18
C GLN A 98 -1.78 -9.03 -3.41
N ARG A 99 -1.34 -10.29 -3.52
CA ARG A 99 -0.05 -10.72 -2.94
C ARG A 99 1.08 -9.87 -3.53
N HIS A 100 1.99 -9.42 -2.66
CA HIS A 100 3.17 -8.69 -3.08
C HIS A 100 4.20 -9.69 -3.63
N HIS A 101 5.00 -9.24 -4.59
CA HIS A 101 6.06 -10.00 -5.23
C HIS A 101 7.41 -9.31 -5.03
#